data_AF-A0A9P5WUQ8-F1
#
_entry.id   AF-A0A9P5WUQ8-F1
#
_cell.length_a   1.000
_cell.length_b   1.000
_cell.length_c   1.000
_cell.angle_alpha   90.00
_cell.angle_beta   90.00
_cell.angle_gamma   90.00
#
_symmetry.space_group_name_H-M   'P 1'
#
loop_
_entity.id
_entity.type
_entity.pdbx_description
1 polymer ?
#
loop_
_entity_poly.entity_id
_entity_poly.type
_entity_poly.pdbx_seq_one_letter_code
_entity_poly.pdbx_strand_id
1 'polypeptide(L)'
;MTDKLPFYSSCDVADALLTLKLPSAGYIPDIHLWSPQYKAGNTRVFGPAYTVKMVPVEDKESPKPEQHFVDAVPEGSVVCISQPSNLVNAVWGGLMTARAKKRGALGVVVDGRVRDLNEQREMEFPVFAKATSIMGAGNFTRPTTLNVPITMQPNPNHPAVTIHPGDYIVADADGVVVIPKDLLAQVEAQCKKSTAVDDQCMAALNAGENLDVIAENLRQVAQESLQKTIWKNPYKSPMGMGYYDVSVLEAALNQQQCTLSWFDARRDIAECLAQQDSSMVGLIVHVPTTSRWIPFWKGQHWFGILRLSNGAFIDMDSRLPQPTAFEGFEDTIRFVNDVLQNGGRLFLIHRTGERPEGPEYVAQQTLSTSTAVPGSLVAPDKSFGLEASEPSEST
;
A
#
# COMPACT_ATOMS: atom_id res chain seq x y z
N MET A 1 25.60 -23.25 5.78
CA MET A 1 25.70 -22.46 4.54
C MET A 1 25.05 -21.14 4.82
N THR A 2 25.85 -20.13 5.17
CA THR A 2 25.39 -18.75 5.34
C THR A 2 25.37 -18.12 3.96
N ASP A 3 24.27 -18.30 3.24
CA ASP A 3 23.95 -17.51 2.06
C ASP A 3 23.79 -16.07 2.54
N LYS A 4 24.87 -15.29 2.41
CA LYS A 4 24.84 -13.86 2.65
C LYS A 4 23.89 -13.29 1.61
N LEU A 5 22.69 -12.89 2.03
CA LEU A 5 21.87 -12.02 1.20
C LEU A 5 22.76 -10.89 0.66
N PRO A 6 22.68 -10.55 -0.64
CA PRO A 6 23.30 -9.33 -1.12
C PRO A 6 22.83 -8.17 -0.23
N PHE A 7 23.77 -7.30 0.18
CA PHE A 7 23.50 -6.20 1.10
C PHE A 7 22.62 -5.15 0.41
N TYR A 8 21.31 -5.32 0.49
CA TYR A 8 20.34 -4.31 0.11
C TYR A 8 20.34 -3.15 1.11
N SER A 9 20.06 -1.95 0.61
CA SER A 9 19.90 -0.77 1.46
C SER A 9 18.61 -0.82 2.26
N SER A 10 18.51 -0.02 3.33
CA SER A 10 17.25 0.13 4.04
C SER A 10 16.14 0.68 3.12
N CYS A 11 16.49 1.55 2.17
CA CYS A 11 15.59 2.05 1.13
C CYS A 11 15.09 0.93 0.19
N ASP A 12 15.99 0.10 -0.34
CA ASP A 12 15.62 -1.01 -1.24
C ASP A 12 14.64 -1.96 -0.54
N VAL A 13 14.89 -2.25 0.74
CA VAL A 13 14.06 -3.11 1.58
C VAL A 13 12.71 -2.47 1.88
N ALA A 14 12.67 -1.16 2.15
CA ALA A 14 11.42 -0.43 2.35
C ALA A 14 10.57 -0.45 1.08
N ASP A 15 11.15 -0.20 -0.09
CA ASP A 15 10.44 -0.23 -1.38
C ASP A 15 9.91 -1.63 -1.70
N ALA A 16 10.69 -2.67 -1.37
CA ALA A 16 10.23 -4.05 -1.48
C ALA A 16 9.03 -4.32 -0.56
N LEU A 17 9.09 -3.89 0.69
CA LEU A 17 7.99 -4.05 1.66
C LEU A 17 6.74 -3.25 1.27
N LEU A 18 6.89 -2.05 0.71
CA LEU A 18 5.79 -1.26 0.13
C LEU A 18 5.14 -2.01 -1.03
N THR A 19 5.94 -2.59 -1.91
CA THR A 19 5.45 -3.40 -3.04
C THR A 19 4.66 -4.62 -2.55
N LEU A 20 5.11 -5.24 -1.45
CA LEU A 20 4.42 -6.34 -0.78
C LEU A 20 3.21 -5.88 0.07
N LYS A 21 2.86 -4.58 0.05
CA LYS A 21 1.74 -3.97 0.74
C LYS A 21 1.81 -4.09 2.27
N LEU A 22 3.02 -4.10 2.84
CA LEU A 22 3.16 -4.07 4.29
C LEU A 22 2.90 -2.66 4.83
N PRO A 23 2.08 -2.53 5.90
CA PRO A 23 1.87 -1.25 6.56
C PRO A 23 3.21 -0.61 6.98
N SER A 24 3.38 0.66 6.64
CA SER A 24 4.56 1.47 6.98
C SER A 24 5.91 0.92 6.49
N ALA A 25 5.93 -0.02 5.54
CA ALA A 25 7.17 -0.59 5.00
C ALA A 25 8.14 -1.18 6.04
N GLY A 26 7.66 -1.53 7.24
CA GLY A 26 8.52 -1.91 8.36
C GLY A 26 9.47 -0.82 8.86
N TYR A 27 9.32 0.43 8.38
CA TYR A 27 10.19 1.55 8.68
C TYR A 27 9.98 2.06 10.11
N ILE A 28 11.07 2.27 10.83
CA ILE A 28 11.07 2.87 12.17
C ILE A 28 11.65 4.30 12.06
N PRO A 29 10.80 5.33 12.01
CA PRO A 29 11.27 6.70 11.79
C PRO A 29 12.05 7.26 12.97
N ASP A 30 12.82 8.32 12.71
CA ASP A 30 13.56 9.10 13.72
C ASP A 30 14.57 8.30 14.56
N ILE A 31 14.96 7.12 14.09
CA ILE A 31 16.09 6.37 14.61
C ILE A 31 17.29 6.64 13.72
N HIS A 32 18.36 7.18 14.31
CA HIS A 32 19.54 7.62 13.55
C HIS A 32 20.79 6.83 13.95
N LEU A 33 21.67 6.60 12.98
CA LEU A 33 23.02 6.09 13.21
C LEU A 33 23.85 7.13 13.98
N TRP A 34 24.33 6.78 15.17
CA TRP A 34 25.18 7.63 16.04
C TRP A 34 26.65 7.20 16.07
N SER A 35 26.90 5.90 15.91
CA SER A 35 28.21 5.25 15.91
C SER A 35 28.22 4.18 14.82
N PRO A 36 29.31 4.02 14.04
CA PRO A 36 30.62 4.66 14.19
C PRO A 36 30.68 6.12 13.72
N GLN A 37 29.81 6.54 12.82
CA GLN A 37 29.73 7.92 12.34
C GLN A 37 28.27 8.39 12.35
N TYR A 38 28.04 9.64 12.73
CA TYR A 38 26.67 10.17 12.80
C TYR A 38 26.09 10.35 11.40
N LYS A 39 25.04 9.58 11.08
CA LYS A 39 24.33 9.59 9.77
C LYS A 39 25.25 9.59 8.55
N ALA A 40 26.37 8.88 8.63
CA ALA A 40 27.39 8.87 7.59
C ALA A 40 28.15 7.54 7.54
N GLY A 41 28.89 7.36 6.45
CA GLY A 41 29.71 6.17 6.20
C GLY A 41 28.92 4.98 5.68
N ASN A 42 29.62 3.86 5.51
CA ASN A 42 29.07 2.64 4.87
C ASN A 42 28.62 1.60 5.90
N THR A 43 28.25 2.04 7.11
CA THR A 43 27.82 1.14 8.18
C THR A 43 26.50 0.50 7.77
N ARG A 44 26.46 -0.84 7.78
CA ARG A 44 25.25 -1.62 7.51
C ARG A 44 25.11 -2.71 8.57
N VAL A 45 23.90 -2.89 9.05
CA VAL A 45 23.52 -3.93 10.00
C VAL A 45 22.41 -4.76 9.37
N PHE A 46 22.60 -6.08 9.37
CA PHE A 46 21.59 -7.05 8.97
C PHE A 46 21.63 -8.26 9.89
N GLY A 47 20.53 -8.56 10.58
CA GLY A 47 20.46 -9.77 11.41
C GLY A 47 19.15 -9.90 12.19
N PRO A 48 18.94 -11.07 12.82
CA PRO A 48 17.74 -11.33 13.62
C PRO A 48 17.67 -10.44 14.86
N ALA A 49 16.47 -9.96 15.19
CA ALA A 49 16.19 -9.12 16.32
C ALA A 49 16.25 -9.90 17.64
N TYR A 50 17.05 -9.42 18.57
CA TYR A 50 16.99 -9.76 19.99
C TYR A 50 16.31 -8.59 20.73
N THR A 51 15.10 -8.81 21.23
CA THR A 51 14.25 -7.73 21.75
C THR A 51 14.40 -7.56 23.26
N VAL A 52 14.40 -6.31 23.71
CA VAL A 52 14.49 -5.91 25.12
C VAL A 52 13.44 -4.84 25.39
N LYS A 53 12.55 -5.09 26.34
CA LYS A 53 11.59 -4.10 26.81
C LYS A 53 12.09 -3.44 28.10
N MET A 54 12.09 -2.12 28.12
CA MET A 54 12.32 -1.34 29.33
C MET A 54 10.97 -0.85 29.90
N VAL A 55 10.92 -0.69 31.21
CA VAL A 55 9.80 -0.08 31.95
C VAL A 55 10.34 0.98 32.91
N PRO A 56 9.51 1.93 33.38
CA PRO A 56 9.89 2.83 34.45
C PRO A 56 10.37 2.06 35.68
N VAL A 57 11.34 2.60 36.43
CA VAL A 57 11.88 1.91 37.60
C VAL A 57 10.82 1.72 38.71
N GLU A 58 9.79 2.56 38.70
CA GLU A 58 8.63 2.54 39.59
C GLU A 58 7.71 1.34 39.32
N ASP A 59 7.70 0.81 38.09
CA ASP A 59 6.96 -0.41 37.79
C ASP A 59 7.62 -1.57 38.56
N LYS A 60 6.93 -2.11 39.56
CA LYS A 60 7.37 -3.28 40.35
C LYS A 60 6.62 -4.57 39.98
N GLU A 61 5.52 -4.45 39.25
CA GLU A 61 4.65 -5.57 38.86
C GLU A 61 5.23 -6.33 37.66
N SER A 62 5.85 -5.60 36.73
CA SER A 62 6.54 -6.19 35.59
C SER A 62 7.65 -7.15 36.05
N PRO A 63 7.86 -8.30 35.38
CA PRO A 63 8.91 -9.24 35.74
C PRO A 63 10.30 -8.61 35.66
N LYS A 64 11.27 -9.25 36.32
CA LYS A 64 12.69 -8.93 36.18
C LYS A 64 13.36 -10.07 35.42
N PRO A 65 14.18 -9.79 34.41
CA PRO A 65 14.96 -10.84 33.76
C PRO A 65 15.90 -11.53 34.75
N GLU A 66 16.12 -12.84 34.55
CA GLU A 66 17.01 -13.65 35.39
C GLU A 66 18.48 -13.23 35.31
N GLN A 67 18.88 -12.65 34.18
CA GLN A 67 20.22 -12.14 33.94
C GLN A 67 20.17 -10.79 33.23
N HIS A 68 21.30 -10.06 33.25
CA HIS A 68 21.40 -8.79 32.55
C HIS A 68 21.18 -9.00 31.04
N PHE A 69 20.36 -8.14 30.41
CA PHE A 69 19.93 -8.34 29.02
C PHE A 69 21.10 -8.44 28.03
N VAL A 70 22.18 -7.69 28.26
CA VAL A 70 23.37 -7.75 27.39
C VAL A 70 24.12 -9.10 27.50
N ASP A 71 24.05 -9.78 28.64
CA ASP A 71 24.62 -11.12 28.81
C ASP A 71 23.82 -12.20 28.08
N ALA A 72 22.53 -11.93 27.84
CA ALA A 72 21.61 -12.83 27.14
C ALA A 72 21.65 -12.65 25.61
N VAL A 73 22.41 -11.68 25.08
CA VAL A 73 22.45 -11.39 23.64
C VAL A 73 22.97 -12.61 22.88
N PRO A 74 22.21 -13.12 21.90
CA PRO A 74 22.67 -14.15 20.97
C PRO A 74 23.73 -13.61 20.01
N GLU A 75 24.70 -14.45 19.65
CA GLU A 75 25.67 -14.14 18.59
C GLU A 75 24.96 -13.92 17.25
N GLY A 76 25.41 -12.93 16.47
CA GLY A 76 24.83 -12.58 15.18
C GLY A 76 23.49 -11.84 15.25
N SER A 77 23.01 -11.46 16.44
CA SER A 77 21.75 -10.72 16.59
C SER A 77 21.92 -9.20 16.56
N VAL A 78 20.82 -8.51 16.26
CA VAL A 78 20.68 -7.06 16.42
C VAL A 78 19.85 -6.79 17.67
N VAL A 79 20.39 -6.02 18.61
CA VAL A 79 19.70 -5.73 19.87
C VAL A 79 18.65 -4.64 19.62
N CYS A 80 17.38 -4.90 19.89
CA CYS A 80 16.28 -3.95 19.71
C CYS A 80 15.69 -3.57 21.07
N ILE A 81 15.76 -2.30 21.46
CA ILE A 81 15.34 -1.83 22.78
C ILE A 81 14.17 -0.83 22.66
N SER A 82 13.05 -1.15 23.30
CA SER A 82 11.93 -0.23 23.47
C SER A 82 12.00 0.44 24.84
N GLN A 83 12.21 1.75 24.86
CA GLN A 83 12.18 2.59 26.07
C GLN A 83 10.79 3.25 26.20
N PRO A 84 10.25 3.39 27.42
CA PRO A 84 9.05 4.20 27.62
C PRO A 84 9.24 5.62 27.08
N SER A 85 8.20 6.15 26.44
CA SER A 85 8.23 7.48 25.83
C SER A 85 8.43 8.59 26.88
N ASN A 86 8.90 9.75 26.42
CA ASN A 86 9.09 10.97 27.23
C ASN A 86 10.12 10.87 28.37
N LEU A 87 10.93 9.82 28.40
CA LEU A 87 12.03 9.71 29.35
C LEU A 87 13.31 10.40 28.86
N VAL A 88 14.05 10.97 29.81
CA VAL A 88 15.27 11.76 29.55
C VAL A 88 16.54 10.94 29.66
N ASN A 89 16.50 9.75 30.24
CA ASN A 89 17.68 8.90 30.47
C ASN A 89 18.04 8.05 29.26
N ALA A 90 19.32 7.67 29.18
CA ALA A 90 19.80 6.64 28.27
C ALA A 90 19.58 5.22 28.83
N VAL A 91 19.36 4.27 27.93
CA VAL A 91 19.24 2.82 28.23
C VAL A 91 20.39 1.99 27.65
N TRP A 92 21.24 2.61 26.83
CA TRP A 92 22.43 2.00 26.24
C TRP A 92 23.66 2.93 26.38
N GLY A 93 24.84 2.34 26.58
CA GLY A 93 26.09 3.05 26.87
C GLY A 93 27.32 2.22 26.52
N GLY A 94 28.50 2.68 26.94
CA GLY A 94 29.78 2.10 26.54
C GLY A 94 30.00 0.68 27.06
N LEU A 95 29.72 0.42 28.34
CA LEU A 95 29.83 -0.93 28.92
C LEU A 95 28.93 -1.96 28.24
N MET A 96 27.69 -1.58 27.93
CA MET A 96 26.74 -2.42 27.21
C MET A 96 27.24 -2.73 25.79
N THR A 97 27.82 -1.73 25.13
CA THR A 97 28.46 -1.88 23.82
C THR A 97 29.63 -2.86 23.87
N ALA A 98 30.55 -2.68 24.80
CA ALA A 98 31.71 -3.55 24.97
C ALA A 98 31.30 -5.02 25.18
N ARG A 99 30.27 -5.24 26.02
CA ARG A 99 29.75 -6.58 26.28
C ARG A 99 29.02 -7.17 25.08
N ALA A 100 28.15 -6.40 24.42
CA ALA A 100 27.42 -6.84 23.23
C ALA A 100 28.36 -7.21 22.09
N LYS A 101 29.39 -6.38 21.84
CA LYS A 101 30.44 -6.67 20.85
C LYS A 101 31.17 -7.98 21.19
N LYS A 102 31.54 -8.20 22.46
CA LYS A 102 32.17 -9.46 22.90
C LYS A 102 31.25 -10.68 22.77
N ARG A 103 29.93 -10.48 22.79
CA ARG A 103 28.90 -11.52 22.55
C ARG A 103 28.62 -11.77 21.06
N GLY A 104 29.23 -11.00 20.16
CA GLY A 104 29.02 -11.12 18.71
C GLY A 104 27.74 -10.46 18.22
N ALA A 105 27.20 -9.48 18.93
CA ALA A 105 26.09 -8.67 18.43
C ALA A 105 26.52 -7.85 17.20
N LEU A 106 25.62 -7.67 16.24
CA LEU A 106 25.87 -6.92 15.00
C LEU A 106 25.61 -5.41 15.14
N GLY A 107 24.86 -5.00 16.17
CA GLY A 107 24.51 -3.61 16.44
C GLY A 107 23.38 -3.49 17.45
N VAL A 108 22.96 -2.26 17.73
CA VAL A 108 21.80 -1.96 18.57
C VAL A 108 20.90 -0.91 17.92
N VAL A 109 19.58 -1.10 18.04
CA VAL A 109 18.50 -0.18 17.68
C VAL A 109 17.72 0.17 18.94
N VAL A 110 17.66 1.46 19.29
CA VAL A 110 17.03 1.95 20.52
C VAL A 110 15.94 2.96 20.20
N ASP A 111 14.68 2.58 20.37
CA ASP A 111 13.58 3.55 20.50
C ASP A 111 13.68 4.21 21.88
N GLY A 112 14.57 5.20 21.97
CA GLY A 112 15.01 5.77 23.22
C GLY A 112 16.36 6.47 23.10
N ARG A 113 17.05 6.62 24.22
CA ARG A 113 18.29 7.40 24.30
C ARG A 113 19.51 6.54 24.57
N VAL A 114 20.65 7.00 24.06
CA VAL A 114 21.97 6.38 24.29
C VAL A 114 22.97 7.41 24.86
N ARG A 115 24.05 6.92 25.45
CA ARG A 115 25.15 7.75 25.98
C ARG A 115 26.52 7.14 25.65
N ASP A 116 27.60 7.80 26.04
CA ASP A 116 28.99 7.31 25.88
C ASP A 116 29.40 7.08 24.40
N LEU A 117 29.00 8.01 23.51
CA LEU A 117 29.20 7.85 22.06
C LEU A 117 30.68 7.71 21.64
N ASN A 118 31.61 8.37 22.33
CA ASN A 118 33.03 8.27 21.96
C ASN A 118 33.55 6.84 22.16
N GLU A 119 33.22 6.22 23.30
CA GLU A 119 33.57 4.81 23.55
C GLU A 119 32.96 3.88 22.49
N GLN A 120 31.72 4.13 22.09
CA GLN A 120 31.02 3.34 21.05
C GLN A 120 31.69 3.46 19.68
N ARG A 121 32.14 4.67 19.33
CA ARG A 121 32.83 4.98 18.09
C ARG A 121 34.24 4.40 18.06
N GLU A 122 34.97 4.47 19.16
CA GLU A 122 36.27 3.80 19.32
C GLU A 122 36.16 2.28 19.14
N MET A 123 35.02 1.71 19.56
CA MET A 123 34.71 0.29 19.33
C MET A 123 34.14 0.01 17.93
N GLU A 124 33.91 1.02 17.10
CA GLU A 124 33.25 0.91 15.79
C GLU A 124 31.93 0.10 15.83
N PHE A 125 31.21 0.16 16.95
CA PHE A 125 29.99 -0.61 17.12
C PHE A 125 28.80 0.15 16.54
N PRO A 126 27.96 -0.46 15.67
CA PRO A 126 26.77 0.21 15.14
C PRO A 126 25.73 0.51 16.23
N VAL A 127 25.44 1.79 16.43
CA VAL A 127 24.44 2.26 17.41
C VAL A 127 23.44 3.16 16.73
N PHE A 128 22.19 2.71 16.73
CA PHE A 128 21.03 3.40 16.18
C PHE A 128 20.12 3.82 17.33
N ALA A 129 19.76 5.09 17.41
CA ALA A 129 18.91 5.58 18.49
C ALA A 129 18.11 6.82 18.12
N LYS A 130 17.00 7.02 18.82
CA LYS A 130 16.18 8.23 18.70
C LYS A 130 16.92 9.50 19.10
N ALA A 131 17.65 9.45 20.22
CA ALA A 131 18.38 10.60 20.73
C ALA A 131 19.54 10.19 21.67
N THR A 132 20.23 11.18 22.22
CA THR A 132 21.27 10.98 23.23
C THR A 132 20.81 11.48 24.61
N SER A 133 21.53 11.07 25.66
CA SER A 133 21.42 11.61 27.01
C SER A 133 22.76 11.49 27.74
N ILE A 134 22.96 12.27 28.80
CA ILE A 134 24.05 12.06 29.77
C ILE A 134 23.60 11.26 30.99
N MET A 135 22.28 11.14 31.22
CA MET A 135 21.71 10.48 32.39
C MET A 135 21.64 8.97 32.17
N GLY A 136 22.09 8.17 33.13
CA GLY A 136 22.01 6.70 33.07
C GLY A 136 20.63 6.15 33.47
N ALA A 137 20.40 4.86 33.20
CA ALA A 137 19.12 4.21 33.42
C ALA A 137 18.70 4.03 34.89
N GLY A 138 19.65 3.94 35.82
CA GLY A 138 19.44 3.35 37.17
C GLY A 138 18.28 3.92 37.99
N ASN A 139 17.97 5.21 37.84
CA ASN A 139 16.90 5.88 38.59
C ASN A 139 15.63 6.12 37.75
N PHE A 140 15.59 5.65 36.51
CA PHE A 140 14.51 5.98 35.57
C PHE A 140 13.87 4.75 34.95
N THR A 141 14.68 3.77 34.56
CA THR A 141 14.21 2.60 33.80
C THR A 141 14.93 1.34 34.22
N ARG A 142 14.24 0.21 34.07
CA ARG A 142 14.81 -1.13 34.21
C ARG A 142 14.34 -2.05 33.08
N PRO A 143 15.10 -3.08 32.71
CA PRO A 143 14.61 -4.12 31.80
C PRO A 143 13.48 -4.92 32.48
N THR A 144 12.51 -5.36 31.70
CA THR A 144 11.42 -6.25 32.17
C THR A 144 11.42 -7.60 31.47
N THR A 145 11.28 -7.60 30.14
CA THR A 145 11.13 -8.81 29.33
C THR A 145 12.17 -8.82 28.22
N LEU A 146 12.75 -10.00 28.00
CA LEU A 146 13.75 -10.26 26.96
C LEU A 146 13.16 -11.24 25.97
N ASN A 147 13.49 -11.09 24.69
CA ASN A 147 13.13 -12.03 23.64
C ASN A 147 11.61 -12.31 23.56
N VAL A 148 10.81 -11.24 23.70
CA VAL A 148 9.36 -11.21 23.47
C VAL A 148 9.02 -10.07 22.52
N PRO A 149 7.84 -10.05 21.87
CA PRO A 149 7.47 -8.95 20.99
C PRO A 149 7.52 -7.60 21.70
N ILE A 150 8.12 -6.61 21.05
CA ILE A 150 8.17 -5.21 21.52
C ILE A 150 7.58 -4.29 20.47
N THR A 151 7.04 -3.17 20.92
CA THR A 151 6.54 -2.12 20.04
C THR A 151 7.44 -0.90 20.14
N MET A 152 7.85 -0.36 19.00
CA MET A 152 8.58 0.89 18.88
C MET A 152 7.67 1.96 18.26
N GLN A 153 7.65 3.14 18.87
CA GLN A 153 6.91 4.31 18.39
C GLN A 153 7.71 5.59 18.66
N PRO A 154 8.86 5.76 18.00
CA PRO A 154 9.69 6.96 18.17
C PRO A 154 8.97 8.22 17.70
N ASN A 155 8.13 8.14 16.67
CA ASN A 155 7.35 9.26 16.15
C ASN A 155 5.85 9.03 16.41
N PRO A 156 5.15 9.93 17.12
CA PRO A 156 3.70 9.79 17.36
C PRO A 156 2.85 9.95 16.09
N ASN A 157 3.37 10.58 15.03
CA ASN A 157 2.69 10.75 13.75
C ASN A 157 2.88 9.56 12.79
N HIS A 158 3.63 8.53 13.22
CA HIS A 158 3.84 7.32 12.45
C HIS A 158 3.25 6.11 13.18
N PRO A 159 2.66 5.14 12.47
CA PRO A 159 2.20 3.90 13.08
C PRO A 159 3.32 3.21 13.88
N ALA A 160 2.96 2.66 15.03
CA ALA A 160 3.91 1.91 15.84
C ALA A 160 4.31 0.62 15.12
N VAL A 161 5.59 0.23 15.25
CA VAL A 161 6.14 -0.98 14.63
C VAL A 161 6.36 -2.02 15.71
N THR A 162 5.77 -3.20 15.53
CA THR A 162 6.00 -4.35 16.42
C THR A 162 7.10 -5.22 15.86
N ILE A 163 8.12 -5.48 16.67
CA ILE A 163 9.26 -6.33 16.35
C ILE A 163 9.11 -7.62 17.15
N HIS A 164 9.05 -8.75 16.46
CA HIS A 164 9.11 -10.06 17.08
C HIS A 164 10.56 -10.55 17.17
N PRO A 165 10.90 -11.33 18.20
CA PRO A 165 12.16 -12.05 18.23
C PRO A 165 12.42 -12.83 16.94
N GLY A 166 13.59 -12.62 16.33
CA GLY A 166 13.97 -13.26 15.08
C GLY A 166 13.46 -12.59 13.80
N ASP A 167 12.66 -11.53 13.87
CA ASP A 167 12.46 -10.64 12.71
C ASP A 167 13.81 -10.03 12.31
N TYR A 168 14.00 -9.73 11.03
CA TYR A 168 15.29 -9.22 10.55
C TYR A 168 15.31 -7.71 10.58
N ILE A 169 16.38 -7.16 11.16
CA ILE A 169 16.63 -5.73 11.17
C ILE A 169 17.60 -5.41 10.04
N VAL A 170 17.25 -4.44 9.20
CA VAL A 170 18.13 -3.81 8.24
C VAL A 170 18.31 -2.36 8.67
N ALA A 171 19.55 -1.94 8.87
CA ALA A 171 19.84 -0.57 9.28
C ALA A 171 21.13 -0.03 8.64
N ASP A 172 21.07 1.21 8.18
CA ASP A 172 22.19 1.94 7.58
C ASP A 172 22.07 3.45 7.85
N ALA A 173 22.89 4.28 7.19
CA ALA A 173 22.91 5.71 7.45
C ALA A 173 21.56 6.41 7.22
N ASP A 174 20.67 5.82 6.39
CA ASP A 174 19.38 6.38 6.04
C ASP A 174 18.31 6.08 7.11
N GLY A 175 18.35 4.89 7.72
CA GLY A 175 17.41 4.55 8.79
C GLY A 175 17.40 3.08 9.18
N VAL A 176 16.26 2.66 9.75
CA VAL A 176 16.04 1.30 10.25
C VAL A 176 14.72 0.75 9.70
N VAL A 177 14.77 -0.46 9.18
CA VAL A 177 13.63 -1.21 8.65
C VAL A 177 13.59 -2.61 9.26
N VAL A 178 12.38 -3.09 9.53
CA VAL A 178 12.10 -4.42 10.07
C VAL A 178 11.45 -5.28 8.99
N ILE A 179 12.03 -6.45 8.74
CA ILE A 179 11.46 -7.48 7.88
C ILE A 179 10.89 -8.59 8.77
N PRO A 180 9.57 -8.82 8.76
CA PRO A 180 8.99 -10.01 9.39
C PRO A 180 9.68 -11.26 8.87
N LYS A 181 10.10 -12.16 9.77
CA LYS A 181 10.91 -13.33 9.38
C LYS A 181 10.28 -14.19 8.27
N ASP A 182 8.95 -14.27 8.22
CA ASP A 182 8.19 -15.07 7.25
C ASP A 182 8.16 -14.43 5.85
N LEU A 183 8.59 -13.17 5.72
CA LEU A 183 8.63 -12.42 4.47
C LEU A 183 10.04 -12.24 3.90
N LEU A 184 11.08 -12.69 4.61
CA LEU A 184 12.47 -12.45 4.20
C LEU A 184 12.75 -12.86 2.74
N ALA A 185 12.32 -14.06 2.34
CA ALA A 185 12.55 -14.56 0.99
C ALA A 185 11.78 -13.76 -0.08
N GLN A 186 10.59 -13.25 0.24
CA GLN A 186 9.80 -12.43 -0.68
C GLN A 186 10.43 -11.05 -0.84
N VAL A 187 10.89 -10.46 0.27
CA VAL A 187 11.63 -9.20 0.27
C VAL A 187 12.91 -9.33 -0.54
N GLU A 188 13.70 -10.38 -0.32
CA GLU A 188 14.93 -10.62 -1.10
C GLU A 188 14.68 -10.69 -2.60
N ALA A 189 13.65 -11.45 -3.01
CA ALA A 189 13.28 -11.58 -4.42
C ALA A 189 12.84 -10.23 -5.01
N GLN A 190 12.10 -9.43 -4.23
CA GLN A 190 11.65 -8.11 -4.67
C GLN A 190 12.80 -7.10 -4.74
N CYS A 191 13.69 -7.06 -3.75
CA CYS A 191 14.88 -6.20 -3.78
C CYS A 191 15.76 -6.53 -4.98
N LYS A 192 15.97 -7.82 -5.29
CA LYS A 192 16.73 -8.24 -6.49
C LYS A 192 16.13 -7.70 -7.78
N LYS A 193 14.79 -7.64 -7.85
CA LYS A 193 14.08 -7.12 -9.01
C LYS A 193 14.19 -5.59 -9.09
N SER A 194 13.94 -4.88 -7.99
CA SER A 194 13.98 -3.42 -7.95
C SER A 194 15.39 -2.88 -8.22
N THR A 195 16.40 -3.42 -7.56
CA THR A 195 17.81 -2.99 -7.76
C THR A 195 18.30 -3.19 -9.19
N ALA A 196 17.88 -4.27 -9.85
CA ALA A 196 18.21 -4.47 -11.27
C ALA A 196 17.55 -3.43 -12.20
N VAL A 197 16.38 -2.91 -11.82
CA VAL A 197 15.72 -1.80 -12.53
C VAL A 197 16.44 -0.48 -12.26
N ASP A 198 16.81 -0.23 -11.00
CA ASP A 198 17.55 0.99 -10.63
C ASP A 198 18.93 1.06 -11.30
N ASP A 199 19.64 -0.06 -11.38
CA ASP A 199 20.92 -0.16 -12.10
C ASP A 199 20.77 0.20 -13.58
N GLN A 200 19.68 -0.25 -14.22
CA GLN A 200 19.36 0.09 -15.61
C GLN A 200 19.02 1.59 -15.76
N CYS A 201 18.25 2.14 -14.83
CA CYS A 201 17.94 3.58 -14.79
C CYS A 201 19.23 4.39 -14.67
N MET A 202 20.10 4.03 -13.73
CA MET A 202 21.36 4.72 -13.49
C MET A 202 22.30 4.62 -14.69
N ALA A 203 22.35 3.48 -15.37
CA ALA A 203 23.10 3.33 -16.62
C ALA A 203 22.59 4.26 -17.73
N ALA A 204 21.27 4.35 -17.91
CA ALA A 204 20.64 5.24 -18.89
C ALA A 204 20.89 6.72 -18.56
N LEU A 205 20.78 7.11 -17.29
CA LEU A 205 21.11 8.47 -16.83
C LEU A 205 22.58 8.83 -17.08
N ASN A 206 23.50 7.89 -16.79
CA ASN A 206 24.93 8.08 -17.07
C ASN A 206 25.22 8.16 -18.57
N ALA A 207 24.39 7.54 -19.42
CA ALA A 207 24.44 7.67 -20.88
C ALA A 207 23.82 8.98 -21.40
N GLY A 208 23.23 9.80 -20.53
CA GLY A 208 22.64 11.10 -20.86
C GLY A 208 21.16 11.05 -21.22
N GLU A 209 20.47 9.93 -20.99
CA GLU A 209 19.02 9.86 -21.16
C GLU A 209 18.28 10.70 -20.11
N ASN A 210 17.08 11.16 -20.45
CA ASN A 210 16.23 11.93 -19.56
C ASN A 210 15.37 11.00 -18.68
N LEU A 211 15.17 11.37 -17.40
CA LEU A 211 14.31 10.65 -16.46
C LEU A 211 12.91 10.35 -17.01
N ASP A 212 12.29 11.28 -17.73
CA ASP A 212 10.94 11.10 -18.28
C ASP A 212 10.91 9.98 -19.33
N VAL A 213 11.96 9.90 -20.16
CA VAL A 213 12.10 8.87 -21.21
C VAL A 213 12.34 7.51 -20.57
N ILE A 214 13.21 7.45 -19.55
CA ILE A 214 13.49 6.23 -18.80
C ILE A 214 12.21 5.72 -18.13
N ALA A 215 11.45 6.61 -17.48
CA ALA A 215 10.20 6.27 -16.81
C ALA A 215 9.16 5.72 -17.80
N GLU A 216 9.02 6.34 -18.98
CA GLU A 216 8.09 5.88 -20.01
C GLU A 216 8.50 4.51 -20.59
N ASN A 217 9.78 4.31 -20.87
CA ASN A 217 10.32 3.02 -21.34
C ASN A 217 10.06 1.91 -20.31
N LEU A 218 10.28 2.19 -19.02
CA LEU A 218 10.00 1.21 -17.95
C LEU A 218 8.52 0.90 -17.82
N ARG A 219 7.64 1.90 -17.95
CA ARG A 219 6.19 1.68 -17.98
C ARG A 219 5.80 0.81 -19.16
N GLN A 220 6.36 1.05 -20.34
CA GLN A 220 6.09 0.25 -21.52
C GLN A 220 6.54 -1.20 -21.33
N VAL A 221 7.76 -1.43 -20.84
CA VAL A 221 8.28 -2.78 -20.56
C VAL A 221 7.46 -3.48 -19.47
N ALA A 222 7.04 -2.76 -18.44
CA ALA A 222 6.15 -3.28 -17.40
C ALA A 222 4.77 -3.64 -17.97
N GLN A 223 4.20 -2.80 -18.84
CA GLN A 223 2.93 -3.05 -19.53
C GLN A 223 3.02 -4.25 -20.49
N GLU A 224 4.10 -4.40 -21.25
CA GLU A 224 4.35 -5.54 -22.12
C GLU A 224 4.53 -6.84 -21.32
N SER A 225 5.22 -6.76 -20.18
CA SER A 225 5.39 -7.87 -19.24
C SER A 225 4.05 -8.25 -18.59
N LEU A 226 3.25 -7.26 -18.22
CA LEU A 226 1.87 -7.45 -17.75
C LEU A 226 1.01 -8.07 -18.85
N GLN A 227 1.05 -7.60 -20.09
CA GLN A 227 0.32 -8.21 -21.22
C GLN A 227 0.70 -9.67 -21.45
N LYS A 228 1.99 -10.02 -21.38
CA LYS A 228 2.44 -11.42 -21.43
C LYS A 228 1.96 -12.24 -20.23
N THR A 229 1.86 -11.63 -19.05
CA THR A 229 1.38 -12.27 -17.81
C THR A 229 -0.15 -12.36 -17.75
N ILE A 230 -0.89 -11.48 -18.42
CA ILE A 230 -2.35 -11.46 -18.50
C ILE A 230 -2.88 -12.73 -19.21
N TRP A 231 -2.09 -13.37 -20.07
CA TRP A 231 -2.42 -14.71 -20.60
C TRP A 231 -2.37 -15.83 -19.54
N LYS A 232 -1.81 -15.56 -18.36
CA LYS A 232 -1.83 -16.40 -17.14
C LYS A 232 -2.31 -15.58 -15.93
N ASN A 233 -3.54 -15.09 -15.96
CA ASN A 233 -4.12 -14.29 -14.87
C ASN A 233 -4.59 -15.18 -13.67
N PRO A 234 -4.02 -15.07 -12.45
CA PRO A 234 -4.46 -15.78 -11.25
C PRO A 234 -5.71 -15.16 -10.58
N TYR A 235 -6.19 -14.02 -11.08
CA TYR A 235 -7.38 -13.31 -10.59
C TYR A 235 -8.65 -13.63 -11.42
N LYS A 236 -8.58 -14.54 -12.39
CA LYS A 236 -9.78 -15.26 -12.83
C LYS A 236 -10.19 -16.20 -11.70
N SER A 237 -11.21 -15.82 -10.93
CA SER A 237 -11.93 -16.78 -10.10
C SER A 237 -12.37 -17.95 -11.00
N PRO A 238 -12.14 -19.22 -10.62
CA PRO A 238 -12.65 -20.38 -11.35
C PRO A 238 -14.18 -20.34 -11.55
N MET A 239 -14.89 -19.51 -10.77
CA MET A 239 -16.34 -19.29 -10.86
C MET A 239 -16.75 -17.97 -11.54
N GLY A 240 -15.83 -17.23 -12.16
CA GLY A 240 -16.18 -16.08 -13.01
C GLY A 240 -16.66 -14.80 -12.30
N MET A 241 -16.49 -14.69 -10.97
CA MET A 241 -16.75 -13.44 -10.26
C MET A 241 -15.46 -12.62 -10.17
N GLY A 242 -15.25 -11.72 -11.14
CA GLY A 242 -14.06 -10.87 -11.22
C GLY A 242 -14.16 -9.65 -10.30
N TYR A 243 -13.13 -9.44 -9.48
CA TYR A 243 -12.84 -8.13 -8.89
C TYR A 243 -11.90 -7.39 -9.85
N TYR A 244 -12.39 -6.36 -10.52
CA TYR A 244 -11.55 -5.48 -11.33
C TYR A 244 -11.02 -4.37 -10.41
N ASP A 245 -9.71 -4.38 -10.15
CA ASP A 245 -9.02 -3.24 -9.54
C ASP A 245 -9.08 -2.04 -10.51
N VAL A 246 -9.22 -0.82 -10.00
CA VAL A 246 -9.25 0.42 -10.81
C VAL A 246 -8.01 0.51 -11.70
N SER A 247 -6.86 0.01 -11.24
CA SER A 247 -5.63 -0.04 -12.05
C SER A 247 -5.76 -0.91 -13.31
N VAL A 248 -6.62 -1.94 -13.30
CA VAL A 248 -6.90 -2.78 -14.47
C VAL A 248 -7.75 -2.00 -15.48
N LEU A 249 -8.74 -1.24 -15.00
CA LEU A 249 -9.57 -0.38 -15.84
C LEU A 249 -8.75 0.74 -16.50
N GLU A 250 -7.89 1.39 -15.72
CA GLU A 250 -6.98 2.43 -16.21
C GLU A 250 -6.03 1.88 -17.28
N ALA A 251 -5.42 0.71 -17.06
CA ALA A 251 -4.57 0.07 -18.05
C ALA A 251 -5.32 -0.30 -19.34
N ALA A 252 -6.56 -0.79 -19.23
CA ALA A 252 -7.39 -1.13 -20.40
C ALA A 252 -7.82 0.10 -21.20
N LEU A 253 -8.17 1.20 -20.53
CA LEU A 253 -8.58 2.44 -21.17
C LEU A 253 -7.40 3.15 -21.86
N ASN A 254 -6.21 3.12 -21.26
CA ASN A 254 -5.01 3.68 -21.87
C ASN A 254 -4.70 3.00 -23.22
N GLN A 255 -4.91 1.69 -23.35
CA GLN A 255 -4.76 0.98 -24.64
C GLN A 255 -5.74 1.48 -25.72
N GLN A 256 -6.86 2.09 -25.32
CA GLN A 256 -7.87 2.66 -26.20
C GLN A 256 -7.73 4.18 -26.36
N GLN A 257 -6.57 4.75 -25.99
CA GLN A 257 -6.32 6.19 -25.99
C GLN A 257 -7.38 6.96 -25.17
N CYS A 258 -7.74 6.40 -24.01
CA CYS A 258 -8.69 7.00 -23.09
C CYS A 258 -8.06 7.15 -21.71
N THR A 259 -8.33 8.26 -21.03
CA THR A 259 -8.00 8.50 -19.63
C THR A 259 -9.20 8.29 -18.73
N LEU A 260 -8.91 7.92 -17.49
CA LEU A 260 -9.89 7.72 -16.43
C LEU A 260 -9.64 8.77 -15.35
N SER A 261 -10.69 9.49 -14.95
CA SER A 261 -10.61 10.49 -13.88
C SER A 261 -11.75 10.29 -12.88
N TRP A 262 -11.47 10.50 -11.59
CA TRP A 262 -12.51 10.45 -10.57
C TRP A 262 -13.44 11.66 -10.68
N PHE A 263 -14.74 11.41 -10.56
CA PHE A 263 -15.71 12.49 -10.41
C PHE A 263 -15.70 13.01 -8.96
N ASP A 264 -15.54 14.33 -8.82
CA ASP A 264 -15.68 15.03 -7.55
C ASP A 264 -17.14 15.42 -7.35
N ALA A 265 -17.80 14.82 -6.36
CA ALA A 265 -19.22 15.04 -6.06
C ALA A 265 -19.58 16.49 -5.68
N ARG A 266 -18.58 17.37 -5.51
CA ARG A 266 -18.80 18.82 -5.30
C ARG A 266 -19.00 19.59 -6.61
N ARG A 267 -18.73 18.98 -7.77
CA ARG A 267 -18.91 19.58 -9.09
C ARG A 267 -20.31 19.31 -9.63
N ASP A 268 -20.83 20.20 -10.47
CA ASP A 268 -22.08 19.96 -11.18
C ASP A 268 -21.86 18.91 -12.28
N ILE A 269 -22.64 17.82 -12.20
CA ILE A 269 -22.59 16.74 -13.18
C ILE A 269 -23.11 17.20 -14.55
N ALA A 270 -24.03 18.17 -14.61
CA ALA A 270 -24.53 18.72 -15.86
C ALA A 270 -23.43 19.44 -16.65
N GLU A 271 -22.55 20.18 -15.96
CA GLU A 271 -21.38 20.79 -16.58
C GLU A 271 -20.38 19.75 -17.05
N CYS A 272 -20.19 18.66 -16.31
CA CYS A 272 -19.21 17.61 -16.65
C CYS A 272 -19.66 16.73 -17.81
N LEU A 273 -20.98 16.52 -17.97
CA LEU A 273 -21.55 15.76 -19.07
C LEU A 273 -21.98 16.65 -20.25
N ALA A 274 -21.74 17.96 -20.16
CA ALA A 274 -22.20 18.94 -21.13
C ALA A 274 -21.79 18.56 -22.56
N GLN A 275 -22.71 18.82 -23.50
CA GLN A 275 -22.57 18.36 -24.88
C GLN A 275 -21.34 18.93 -25.62
N GLN A 276 -20.74 20.01 -25.12
CA GLN A 276 -19.64 20.72 -25.76
C GLN A 276 -18.26 20.06 -25.56
N ASP A 277 -18.11 19.14 -24.60
CA ASP A 277 -16.86 18.39 -24.45
C ASP A 277 -16.83 17.22 -25.45
N SER A 278 -16.06 17.38 -26.52
CA SER A 278 -15.88 16.38 -27.58
C SER A 278 -14.93 15.24 -27.20
N SER A 279 -14.19 15.38 -26.09
CA SER A 279 -13.29 14.35 -25.57
C SER A 279 -14.02 13.30 -24.74
N MET A 280 -15.21 13.60 -24.23
CA MET A 280 -15.95 12.73 -23.32
C MET A 280 -16.48 11.48 -24.02
N VAL A 281 -16.00 10.31 -23.57
CA VAL A 281 -16.39 8.99 -24.11
C VAL A 281 -17.54 8.41 -23.31
N GLY A 282 -17.58 8.64 -21.99
CA GLY A 282 -18.61 8.07 -21.12
C GLY A 282 -18.20 7.99 -19.67
N LEU A 283 -18.94 7.18 -18.91
CA LEU A 283 -18.78 6.99 -17.48
C LEU A 283 -18.51 5.52 -17.17
N ILE A 284 -17.71 5.28 -16.13
CA ILE A 284 -17.76 4.02 -15.40
C ILE A 284 -18.42 4.30 -14.05
N VAL A 285 -19.49 3.56 -13.78
CA VAL A 285 -20.31 3.68 -12.59
C VAL A 285 -20.00 2.51 -11.66
N HIS A 286 -19.77 2.82 -10.38
CA HIS A 286 -19.54 1.86 -9.32
C HIS A 286 -20.60 2.02 -8.24
N VAL A 287 -21.42 1.00 -8.02
CA VAL A 287 -22.48 1.03 -7.00
C VAL A 287 -22.30 -0.08 -5.96
N PRO A 288 -22.49 0.21 -4.66
CA PRO A 288 -22.58 -0.83 -3.65
C PRO A 288 -23.84 -1.67 -3.88
N THR A 289 -23.75 -2.97 -3.65
CA THR A 289 -24.91 -3.87 -3.78
C THR A 289 -25.15 -4.59 -2.47
N THR A 290 -26.40 -4.75 -2.09
CA THR A 290 -26.77 -5.60 -0.95
C THR A 290 -27.21 -6.96 -1.49
N SER A 291 -26.58 -8.03 -0.99
CA SER A 291 -27.01 -9.38 -1.34
C SER A 291 -28.45 -9.60 -0.89
N ARG A 292 -29.31 -10.02 -1.83
CA ARG A 292 -30.74 -10.27 -1.57
C ARG A 292 -30.98 -11.51 -0.68
N TRP A 293 -29.96 -12.36 -0.50
CA TRP A 293 -30.04 -13.58 0.31
C TRP A 293 -29.27 -13.51 1.62
N ILE A 294 -28.32 -12.58 1.78
CA ILE A 294 -27.48 -12.47 2.97
C ILE A 294 -27.34 -10.97 3.33
N PRO A 295 -28.12 -10.45 4.30
CA PRO A 295 -28.27 -9.01 4.56
C PRO A 295 -26.99 -8.25 4.94
N PHE A 296 -25.93 -8.96 5.33
CA PHE A 296 -24.64 -8.39 5.75
C PHE A 296 -23.55 -8.52 4.67
N TRP A 297 -23.83 -9.19 3.56
CA TRP A 297 -22.91 -9.25 2.42
C TRP A 297 -23.16 -8.07 1.49
N LYS A 298 -22.21 -7.12 1.51
CA LYS A 298 -22.14 -6.00 0.58
C LYS A 298 -21.29 -6.41 -0.61
N GLY A 299 -21.93 -6.57 -1.76
CA GLY A 299 -21.26 -6.72 -3.05
C GLY A 299 -20.96 -5.35 -3.66
N GLN A 300 -20.36 -5.38 -4.85
CA GLN A 300 -20.12 -4.20 -5.67
C GLN A 300 -20.54 -4.52 -7.10
N HIS A 301 -21.00 -3.51 -7.82
CA HIS A 301 -21.40 -3.65 -9.22
C HIS A 301 -20.84 -2.50 -10.02
N TRP A 302 -20.33 -2.85 -11.20
CA TRP A 302 -19.66 -1.94 -12.10
C TRP A 302 -20.36 -2.00 -13.45
N PHE A 303 -20.64 -0.84 -14.04
CA PHE A 303 -21.21 -0.75 -15.37
C PHE A 303 -20.76 0.53 -16.07
N GLY A 304 -20.88 0.55 -17.39
CA GLY A 304 -20.54 1.71 -18.20
C GLY A 304 -21.78 2.50 -18.60
N ILE A 305 -21.64 3.80 -18.76
CA ILE A 305 -22.58 4.62 -19.53
C ILE A 305 -21.80 5.20 -20.70
N LEU A 306 -22.15 4.82 -21.93
CA LEU A 306 -21.43 5.24 -23.12
C LEU A 306 -22.08 6.50 -23.70
N ARG A 307 -21.28 7.49 -24.06
CA ARG A 307 -21.73 8.66 -24.83
C ARG A 307 -21.58 8.39 -26.32
N LEU A 308 -22.66 8.57 -27.06
CA LEU A 308 -22.70 8.44 -28.52
C LEU A 308 -22.28 9.74 -29.21
N SER A 309 -21.93 9.62 -30.49
CA SER A 309 -21.54 10.75 -31.35
C SER A 309 -22.64 11.81 -31.51
N ASN A 310 -23.90 11.42 -31.39
CA ASN A 310 -25.06 12.32 -31.42
C ASN A 310 -25.36 12.96 -30.05
N GLY A 311 -24.52 12.71 -29.04
CA GLY A 311 -24.68 13.26 -27.68
C GLY A 311 -25.63 12.46 -26.77
N ALA A 312 -26.26 11.39 -27.25
CA ALA A 312 -27.08 10.51 -26.42
C ALA A 312 -26.20 9.64 -25.51
N PHE A 313 -26.73 9.24 -24.36
CA PHE A 313 -26.08 8.31 -23.44
C PHE A 313 -26.79 6.95 -23.47
N ILE A 314 -26.01 5.88 -23.37
CA ILE A 314 -26.50 4.49 -23.32
C ILE A 314 -26.02 3.85 -22.03
N ASP A 315 -26.97 3.33 -21.26
CA ASP A 315 -26.70 2.46 -20.11
C ASP A 315 -26.25 1.08 -20.61
N MET A 316 -25.02 0.71 -20.26
CA MET A 316 -24.40 -0.58 -20.58
C MET A 316 -24.42 -1.53 -19.38
N ASP A 317 -25.28 -1.31 -18.39
CA ASP A 317 -25.43 -2.21 -17.25
C ASP A 317 -25.85 -3.61 -17.72
N SER A 318 -24.98 -4.59 -17.45
CA SER A 318 -25.22 -6.02 -17.65
C SER A 318 -26.46 -6.59 -16.95
N ARG A 319 -27.08 -5.86 -16.02
CA ARG A 319 -28.36 -6.22 -15.39
C ARG A 319 -29.57 -5.90 -16.26
N LEU A 320 -29.40 -5.01 -17.24
CA LEU A 320 -30.43 -4.75 -18.23
C LEU A 320 -30.46 -5.90 -19.24
N PRO A 321 -31.64 -6.25 -19.80
CA PRO A 321 -31.74 -7.25 -20.86
C PRO A 321 -30.92 -6.89 -22.10
N GLN A 322 -30.73 -5.60 -22.35
CA GLN A 322 -29.94 -5.04 -23.45
C GLN A 322 -29.50 -3.61 -23.11
N PRO A 323 -28.43 -3.10 -23.75
CA PRO A 323 -28.05 -1.69 -23.64
C PRO A 323 -29.24 -0.77 -23.94
N THR A 324 -29.51 0.17 -23.03
CA THR A 324 -30.71 1.01 -23.10
C THR A 324 -30.31 2.47 -23.16
N ALA A 325 -30.81 3.19 -24.15
CA ALA A 325 -30.59 4.63 -24.24
C ALA A 325 -31.41 5.37 -23.17
N PHE A 326 -30.82 6.39 -22.56
CA PHE A 326 -31.57 7.31 -21.70
C PHE A 326 -32.56 8.13 -22.53
N GLU A 327 -33.69 8.53 -21.93
CA GLU A 327 -34.74 9.29 -22.63
C GLU A 327 -34.28 10.70 -23.04
N GLY A 328 -33.18 11.17 -22.45
CA GLY A 328 -32.53 12.42 -22.79
C GLY A 328 -31.39 12.77 -21.84
N PHE A 329 -30.82 13.96 -22.04
CA PHE A 329 -29.73 14.47 -21.20
C PHE A 329 -30.17 14.62 -19.73
N GLU A 330 -31.33 15.23 -19.49
CA GLU A 330 -31.90 15.40 -18.14
C GLU A 330 -32.13 14.07 -17.41
N ASP A 331 -32.56 13.04 -18.16
CA ASP A 331 -32.76 11.69 -17.61
C ASP A 331 -31.43 11.05 -17.18
N THR A 332 -30.38 11.25 -17.99
CA THR A 332 -29.01 10.81 -17.65
C THR A 332 -28.52 11.52 -16.39
N ILE A 333 -28.72 12.83 -16.28
CA ILE A 333 -28.32 13.64 -15.12
C ILE A 333 -29.05 13.17 -13.87
N ARG A 334 -30.37 12.95 -13.96
CA ARG A 334 -31.18 12.44 -12.87
C ARG A 334 -30.67 11.07 -12.39
N PHE A 335 -30.41 10.15 -13.30
CA PHE A 335 -29.88 8.82 -12.97
C PHE A 335 -28.53 8.89 -12.25
N VAL A 336 -27.59 9.67 -12.79
CA VAL A 336 -26.24 9.79 -12.24
C VAL A 336 -26.25 10.44 -10.85
N ASN A 337 -27.12 11.44 -10.63
CA ASN A 337 -27.32 12.03 -9.32
C ASN A 337 -27.90 11.04 -8.30
N ASP A 338 -28.87 10.22 -8.71
CA ASP A 338 -29.43 9.16 -7.84
C ASP A 338 -28.35 8.14 -7.43
N VAL A 339 -27.50 7.73 -8.38
CA VAL A 339 -26.35 6.86 -8.10
C VAL A 339 -25.43 7.47 -7.04
N LEU A 340 -25.08 8.75 -7.15
CA LEU A 340 -24.19 9.45 -6.21
C LEU A 340 -24.84 9.58 -4.82
N GLN A 341 -26.13 9.92 -4.75
CA GLN A 341 -26.87 10.04 -3.50
C GLN A 341 -26.95 8.71 -2.75
N ASN A 342 -27.01 7.59 -3.47
CA ASN A 342 -27.04 6.25 -2.91
C ASN A 342 -25.64 5.65 -2.65
N GLY A 343 -24.60 6.49 -2.58
CA GLY A 343 -23.23 6.09 -2.23
C GLY A 343 -22.45 5.43 -3.36
N GLY A 344 -22.95 5.55 -4.59
CA GLY A 344 -22.22 5.20 -5.80
C GLY A 344 -21.06 6.17 -6.08
N ARG A 345 -20.16 5.72 -6.94
CA ARG A 345 -18.96 6.44 -7.37
C ARG A 345 -18.87 6.42 -8.88
N LEU A 346 -18.26 7.46 -9.45
CA LEU A 346 -18.19 7.64 -10.89
C LEU A 346 -16.76 7.93 -11.31
N PHE A 347 -16.41 7.40 -12.47
CA PHE A 347 -15.23 7.76 -13.21
C PHE A 347 -15.64 8.35 -14.55
N LEU A 348 -15.09 9.51 -14.89
CA LEU A 348 -15.25 10.12 -16.20
C LEU A 348 -14.17 9.58 -17.13
N ILE A 349 -14.58 9.17 -18.32
CA ILE A 349 -13.69 8.64 -19.35
C ILE A 349 -13.58 9.64 -20.49
N HIS A 350 -12.36 10.13 -20.73
CA HIS A 350 -12.07 11.07 -21.81
C HIS A 350 -11.09 10.45 -22.80
N ARG A 351 -11.14 10.87 -24.06
CA ARG A 351 -10.19 10.47 -25.08
C ARG A 351 -8.94 11.36 -25.02
N THR A 352 -7.75 10.76 -25.09
CA THR A 352 -6.48 11.48 -25.20
C THR A 352 -6.13 11.69 -26.67
N GLY A 353 -6.42 12.88 -27.23
CA GLY A 353 -6.05 13.28 -28.60
C GLY A 353 -7.23 13.65 -29.50
N GLU A 354 -6.94 14.18 -30.71
CA GLU A 354 -7.98 14.51 -31.71
C GLU A 354 -8.68 13.26 -32.25
N ARG A 355 -9.98 13.40 -32.55
CA ARG A 355 -10.86 12.34 -33.04
C ARG A 355 -10.34 11.79 -34.38
N PRO A 356 -10.01 10.49 -34.50
CA PRO A 356 -9.78 9.91 -35.82
C PRO A 356 -11.10 9.87 -36.60
N GLU A 357 -11.08 10.32 -37.86
CA GLU A 357 -12.20 10.15 -38.78
C GLU A 357 -12.35 8.66 -39.18
N GLY A 358 -13.28 7.95 -38.51
CA GLY A 358 -13.89 6.68 -38.92
C GLY A 358 -13.18 5.36 -38.53
N PRO A 359 -13.84 4.18 -38.63
CA PRO A 359 -15.23 3.90 -39.00
C PRO A 359 -16.13 3.47 -37.82
N GLU A 360 -17.44 3.61 -38.01
CA GLU A 360 -18.54 3.30 -37.10
C GLU A 360 -18.69 1.80 -36.75
N TYR A 361 -17.76 1.21 -35.98
CA TYR A 361 -17.73 -0.25 -35.83
C TYR A 361 -18.45 -0.84 -34.58
N VAL A 362 -18.96 -0.04 -33.63
CA VAL A 362 -19.55 -0.63 -32.38
C VAL A 362 -21.05 -0.35 -32.22
N ALA A 363 -21.62 0.67 -32.86
CA ALA A 363 -23.05 0.98 -32.72
C ALA A 363 -23.97 0.22 -33.71
N GLN A 364 -23.46 -0.27 -34.84
CA GLN A 364 -24.29 -0.87 -35.89
C GLN A 364 -24.53 -2.38 -35.72
N GLN A 365 -23.70 -3.11 -34.96
CA GLN A 365 -23.91 -4.56 -34.74
C GLN A 365 -25.07 -4.87 -33.79
N THR A 366 -25.40 -3.97 -32.86
CA THR A 366 -26.51 -4.19 -31.92
C THR A 366 -27.87 -3.84 -32.52
N LEU A 367 -27.91 -2.92 -33.49
CA LEU A 367 -29.16 -2.44 -34.12
C LEU A 367 -29.59 -3.26 -35.36
N SER A 368 -28.73 -4.10 -35.92
CA SER A 368 -29.00 -4.85 -37.16
C SER A 368 -29.53 -6.28 -36.97
N THR A 369 -29.66 -6.77 -35.73
CA THR A 369 -30.21 -8.10 -35.44
C THR A 369 -31.68 -8.13 -35.00
N SER A 370 -32.41 -7.02 -35.11
CA SER A 370 -33.84 -6.94 -34.74
C SER A 370 -34.75 -6.72 -35.95
N THR A 371 -34.77 -7.67 -36.90
CA THR A 371 -35.90 -7.83 -37.82
C THR A 371 -36.28 -9.30 -37.93
N ALA A 372 -37.01 -9.81 -36.92
CA ALA A 372 -37.97 -10.91 -37.06
C ALA A 372 -38.89 -10.97 -35.83
N VAL A 373 -40.18 -10.70 -36.04
CA VAL A 373 -41.33 -11.04 -35.17
C VAL A 373 -42.21 -11.99 -36.02
N PRO A 374 -43.03 -12.95 -35.52
CA PRO A 374 -43.48 -13.21 -34.13
C PRO A 374 -43.38 -14.68 -33.66
N GLY A 375 -43.43 -14.86 -32.34
CA GLY A 375 -43.76 -16.16 -31.74
C GLY A 375 -43.77 -16.13 -30.22
N SER A 376 -44.92 -15.75 -29.64
CA SER A 376 -45.43 -16.12 -28.32
C SER A 376 -44.45 -16.80 -27.36
N LEU A 377 -44.20 -16.20 -26.19
CA LEU A 377 -44.31 -16.88 -24.89
C LEU A 377 -44.35 -15.85 -23.75
N VAL A 378 -45.53 -15.85 -23.11
CA VAL A 378 -46.03 -15.23 -21.88
C VAL A 378 -44.98 -14.85 -20.82
N ALA A 379 -45.09 -13.62 -20.30
CA ALA A 379 -44.40 -13.11 -19.11
C ALA A 379 -45.18 -13.43 -17.82
N PRO A 380 -44.51 -13.56 -16.66
CA PRO A 380 -45.14 -13.33 -15.38
C PRO A 380 -44.81 -11.93 -14.86
N ASP A 381 -45.89 -11.17 -14.71
CA ASP A 381 -46.07 -9.92 -13.98
C ASP A 381 -45.52 -10.00 -12.54
N LYS A 382 -44.75 -8.99 -12.12
CA LYS A 382 -44.56 -8.62 -10.71
C LYS A 382 -44.40 -7.10 -10.61
N SER A 383 -45.54 -6.47 -10.39
CA SER A 383 -45.73 -5.11 -9.92
C SER A 383 -44.74 -4.68 -8.83
N PHE A 384 -44.20 -3.47 -9.04
CA PHE A 384 -43.54 -2.64 -8.03
C PHE A 384 -44.59 -2.07 -7.07
N GLY A 385 -44.32 -2.16 -5.77
CA GLY A 385 -45.05 -1.45 -4.72
C GLY A 385 -44.04 -0.95 -3.69
N LEU A 386 -43.72 0.34 -3.77
CA LEU A 386 -43.09 1.12 -2.71
C LEU A 386 -44.13 1.33 -1.60
N GLU A 387 -43.82 0.98 -0.36
CA GLU A 387 -44.46 1.63 0.77
C GLU A 387 -43.49 1.66 1.96
N ALA A 388 -43.26 2.87 2.44
CA ALA A 388 -42.51 3.21 3.64
C ALA A 388 -43.45 3.15 4.85
N SER A 389 -42.94 2.73 6.00
CA SER A 389 -43.58 3.03 7.28
C SER A 389 -42.52 3.18 8.38
N GLU A 390 -42.50 4.39 8.93
CA GLU A 390 -41.77 4.85 10.12
C GLU A 390 -42.22 4.14 11.43
N PRO A 391 -41.50 4.37 12.56
CA PRO A 391 -41.58 3.56 13.76
C PRO A 391 -42.34 4.21 14.94
N SER A 392 -43.01 3.39 15.75
CA SER A 392 -43.34 3.56 17.19
C SER A 392 -44.29 2.39 17.56
N GLU A 393 -44.52 1.89 18.77
CA GLU A 393 -44.12 2.17 20.15
C GLU A 393 -44.62 0.97 20.98
N SER A 394 -43.98 0.72 22.12
CA SER A 394 -44.50 0.06 23.35
C SER A 394 -45.21 -1.30 23.28
N THR A 395 -44.63 -2.30 23.96
CA THR A 395 -45.12 -2.73 25.29
C THR A 395 -44.01 -3.42 26.06
#